data_AF-A0A940T2V4-F1
#
_entry.id   AF-A0A940T2V4-F1
#
_cell.length_a   1.000
_cell.length_b   1.000
_cell.length_c   1.000
_cell.angle_alpha   90.00
_cell.angle_beta   90.00
_cell.angle_gamma   90.00
#
_symmetry.space_group_name_H-M   'P 1'
#
loop_
_entity.id
_entity.type
_entity.pdbx_description
1 polymer ?
#
loop_
_entity_poly.entity_id
_entity_poly.type
_entity_poly.pdbx_seq_one_letter_code
_entity_poly.pdbx_strand_id
1 'polypeptide(L)'
;MIPRDSPPPAGRTAGAAAMLADRLERFCARGIGYRSLGVCREPGVSVAAHERLGHDAGCATLGVPRRAIVITLGMWDRVGATPLLLEAIDEAITSLAEAGAARRTGEWNAQLASECVAFAIRSKITPSPSEQAAPTPPLENTAAAMSRRKSRPQVRR
;
A
#
# COMPACT_ATOMS: atom_id res chain seq x y z
N MET A 1 29.37 13.07 0.64
CA MET A 1 29.47 12.50 -0.71
C MET A 1 28.52 11.30 -0.73
N ILE A 2 27.32 11.44 -1.31
CA ILE A 2 26.32 10.35 -1.38
C ILE A 2 26.65 9.54 -2.64
N PRO A 3 26.85 8.21 -2.56
CA PRO A 3 27.09 7.39 -3.74
C PRO A 3 25.88 7.48 -4.67
N ARG A 4 26.14 7.71 -5.96
CA ARG A 4 25.12 7.69 -7.01
C ARG A 4 24.70 6.23 -7.21
N ASP A 5 23.45 5.92 -6.91
CA ASP A 5 22.81 4.64 -7.22
C ASP A 5 22.95 4.34 -8.72
N SER A 6 23.53 3.20 -9.05
CA SER A 6 23.55 2.67 -10.41
C SER A 6 22.13 2.41 -10.91
N PRO A 7 21.81 2.70 -12.19
CA PRO A 7 20.49 2.42 -12.73
C PRO A 7 20.22 0.91 -12.78
N PRO A 8 19.00 0.45 -12.44
CA PRO A 8 18.63 -0.96 -12.51
C PRO A 8 18.59 -1.48 -13.97
N PRO A 9 18.82 -2.79 -14.20
CA PRO A 9 18.85 -3.38 -15.54
C PRO A 9 17.50 -3.27 -16.26
N ALA A 10 17.57 -3.12 -17.59
CA ALA A 10 16.43 -2.95 -18.49
C ALA A 10 15.57 -4.23 -18.58
N GLY A 11 14.63 -4.39 -17.65
CA GLY A 11 13.63 -5.44 -17.68
C GLY A 11 12.35 -4.93 -17.03
N ARG A 12 11.33 -4.61 -17.85
CA ARG A 12 10.06 -3.95 -17.46
C ARG A 12 10.28 -2.69 -16.64
N THR A 13 10.19 -1.52 -17.27
CA THR A 13 10.10 -0.25 -16.55
C THR A 13 8.91 -0.34 -15.59
N ALA A 14 9.18 -0.53 -14.31
CA ALA A 14 8.18 -0.50 -13.27
C ALA A 14 7.38 0.80 -13.44
N GLY A 15 6.05 0.72 -13.35
CA GLY A 15 5.21 1.92 -13.39
C GLY A 15 5.67 2.92 -12.33
N ALA A 16 5.48 4.21 -12.57
CA ALA A 16 5.97 5.26 -11.67
C ALA A 16 5.48 5.11 -10.21
N ALA A 17 4.30 4.51 -9.99
CA ALA A 17 3.82 4.12 -8.66
C ALA A 17 4.69 3.02 -8.01
N ALA A 18 5.09 1.99 -8.76
CA ALA A 18 6.00 0.95 -8.28
C ALA A 18 7.41 1.50 -8.00
N MET A 19 7.89 2.48 -8.78
CA MET A 19 9.15 3.17 -8.47
C MET A 19 9.05 3.98 -7.17
N LEU A 20 7.92 4.65 -6.92
CA LEU A 20 7.69 5.39 -5.68
C LEU A 20 7.65 4.43 -4.48
N ALA A 21 7.00 3.29 -4.64
CA ALA A 21 6.92 2.22 -3.65
C ALA A 21 8.28 1.65 -3.26
N ASP A 22 9.07 1.28 -4.26
CA ASP A 22 10.43 0.77 -4.09
C ASP A 22 11.32 1.81 -3.40
N ARG A 23 11.13 3.10 -3.71
CA ARG A 23 11.80 4.20 -3.01
C ARG A 23 11.36 4.31 -1.54
N LEU A 24 10.08 4.10 -1.24
CA LEU A 24 9.53 4.09 0.11
C LEU A 24 10.04 2.87 0.91
N GLU A 25 10.03 1.67 0.32
CA GLU A 25 10.58 0.46 0.94
C GLU A 25 12.03 0.67 1.36
N ARG A 26 12.88 1.21 0.48
CA ARG A 26 14.26 1.57 0.81
C ARG A 26 14.37 2.61 1.92
N PHE A 27 13.43 3.55 1.98
CA PHE A 27 13.39 4.57 3.03
C PHE A 27 13.07 3.95 4.39
N CYS A 28 12.05 3.09 4.46
CA CYS A 28 11.70 2.34 5.66
C CYS A 28 12.81 1.37 6.08
N ALA A 29 13.45 0.68 5.14
CA ALA A 29 14.57 -0.24 5.42
C ALA A 29 15.74 0.48 6.10
N ARG A 30 16.07 1.71 5.69
CA ARG A 30 17.08 2.52 6.40
C ARG A 30 16.64 2.86 7.82
N GLY A 31 15.36 3.22 8.01
CA GLY A 31 14.78 3.43 9.33
C GLY A 31 14.91 2.22 10.25
N ILE A 32 14.51 1.06 9.74
CA ILE A 32 14.60 -0.23 10.44
C ILE A 32 16.06 -0.51 10.82
N GLY A 33 17.01 -0.23 9.91
CA GLY A 33 18.44 -0.33 10.17
C GLY A 33 18.94 0.63 11.26
N TYR A 34 18.41 1.85 11.38
CA TYR A 34 18.73 2.71 12.52
C TYR A 34 18.15 2.14 13.82
N ARG A 35 16.90 1.68 13.77
CA ARG A 35 16.22 1.15 14.95
C ARG A 35 16.87 -0.11 15.49
N SER A 36 17.38 -1.00 14.63
CA SER A 36 18.12 -2.20 15.07
C SER A 36 19.41 -1.87 15.81
N LEU A 37 19.96 -0.67 15.61
CA LEU A 37 21.11 -0.13 16.33
C LEU A 37 20.69 0.65 17.60
N GLY A 38 19.40 0.70 17.93
CA GLY A 38 18.88 1.51 19.03
C GLY A 38 18.83 3.01 18.74
N VAL A 39 18.94 3.41 17.47
CA VAL A 39 18.93 4.82 17.06
C VAL A 39 17.62 5.15 16.38
N CYS A 40 17.02 6.28 16.74
CA CYS A 40 15.86 6.83 16.03
C CYS A 40 16.28 8.09 15.28
N ARG A 41 15.88 8.22 14.00
CA ARG A 41 16.29 9.36 13.18
C ARG A 41 15.08 10.06 12.58
N GLU A 42 15.03 11.36 12.84
CA GLU A 42 14.11 12.25 12.18
C GLU A 42 14.86 13.19 11.21
N PRO A 43 14.46 13.28 9.93
CA PRO A 43 15.04 14.24 9.00
C PRO A 43 14.83 15.68 9.50
N GLY A 44 15.92 16.44 9.61
CA GLY A 44 15.86 17.86 9.99
C GLY A 44 15.72 18.14 11.49
N VAL A 45 15.75 17.12 12.35
CA VAL A 45 15.66 17.27 13.81
C VAL A 45 16.86 16.57 14.46
N SER A 46 17.39 17.14 15.56
CA SER A 46 18.46 16.49 16.32
C SER A 46 17.94 15.28 17.09
N VAL A 47 18.79 14.28 17.34
CA VAL A 47 18.41 13.07 18.12
C VAL A 47 17.84 13.45 19.49
N ALA A 48 18.48 14.38 20.19
CA ALA A 48 18.01 14.86 21.50
C ALA A 48 16.63 15.55 21.45
N ALA A 49 16.35 16.30 20.38
CA ALA A 49 15.03 16.92 20.21
C ALA A 49 13.96 15.87 19.87
N HIS A 50 14.31 14.86 19.07
CA HIS A 50 13.43 13.75 18.73
C HIS A 50 13.08 12.91 19.97
N GLU A 51 14.07 12.56 20.79
CA GLU A 51 13.86 11.84 22.06
C GLU A 51 12.93 12.61 23.02
N ARG A 52 13.08 13.94 23.11
CA ARG A 52 12.22 14.79 23.95
C ARG A 52 10.78 14.86 23.48
N LEU A 53 10.54 14.78 22.16
CA LEU A 53 9.19 14.80 21.59
C LEU A 53 8.49 13.44 21.72
N GLY A 54 9.23 12.39 22.05
CA GLY A 54 8.74 11.02 22.16
C GLY A 54 8.66 10.33 20.80
N HIS A 55 8.70 8.99 20.85
CA HIS A 55 8.59 8.16 19.65
C HIS A 55 7.13 8.01 19.24
N ASP A 56 6.80 8.44 18.02
CA ASP A 56 5.52 8.08 17.41
C ASP A 56 5.50 6.60 16.99
N ALA A 57 4.32 6.09 16.62
CA ALA A 57 4.15 4.68 16.25
C ALA A 57 5.06 4.26 15.07
N GLY A 58 5.31 5.15 14.11
CA GLY A 58 6.23 4.91 13.00
C GLY A 58 7.68 4.80 13.47
N CYS A 59 8.08 5.68 14.38
CA CYS A 59 9.41 5.62 14.98
C CYS A 59 9.61 4.34 15.81
N ALA A 60 8.61 3.99 16.62
CA ALA A 60 8.63 2.83 17.49
C ALA A 60 8.64 1.50 16.72
N THR A 61 8.14 1.45 15.48
CA THR A 61 8.06 0.22 14.67
C THR A 61 9.06 0.19 13.52
N LEU A 62 9.23 1.30 12.80
CA LEU A 62 10.03 1.41 11.58
C LEU A 62 11.29 2.27 11.74
N GLY A 63 11.52 2.89 12.90
CA GLY A 63 12.69 3.75 13.12
C GLY A 63 12.65 5.09 12.40
N VAL A 64 11.49 5.46 11.82
CA VAL A 64 11.26 6.76 11.18
C VAL A 64 9.92 7.32 11.61
N PRO A 65 9.83 8.60 11.98
CA PRO A 65 8.55 9.23 12.32
C PRO A 65 7.53 9.13 11.19
N ARG A 66 6.28 8.86 11.54
CA ARG A 66 5.18 8.77 10.58
C ARG A 66 5.00 10.08 9.80
N ARG A 67 5.24 11.23 10.44
CA ARG A 67 5.20 12.55 9.77
C ARG A 67 6.29 12.70 8.71
N ALA A 68 7.48 12.15 8.96
CA ALA A 68 8.58 12.22 8.00
C ALA A 68 8.26 11.38 6.76
N ILE A 69 7.56 10.24 6.93
CA ILE A 69 7.06 9.43 5.83
C ILE A 69 6.04 10.23 4.98
N VAL A 70 5.09 10.95 5.60
CA VAL A 70 4.14 11.82 4.88
C VAL A 70 4.86 12.85 4.02
N ILE A 71 5.74 13.63 4.63
CA ILE A 71 6.45 14.73 3.95
C ILE A 71 7.28 14.16 2.80
N THR A 72 7.99 13.07 3.06
CA THR A 72 8.86 12.43 2.09
C THR A 72 8.08 11.91 0.88
N LEU A 73 6.95 11.24 1.11
CA LEU A 73 6.09 10.77 0.02
C LEU A 73 5.48 11.94 -0.76
N GLY A 74 4.98 12.97 -0.08
CA GLY A 74 4.44 14.16 -0.75
C GLY A 74 5.47 14.87 -1.64
N MET A 75 6.76 14.82 -1.29
CA MET A 75 7.84 15.37 -2.12
C MET A 75 8.22 14.47 -3.30
N TRP A 76 8.03 13.15 -3.19
CA TRP A 76 8.44 12.19 -4.20
C TRP A 76 7.33 11.84 -5.19
N ASP A 77 6.08 11.98 -4.76
CA ASP A 77 4.93 11.57 -5.53
C ASP A 77 4.69 12.52 -6.71
N ARG A 78 4.66 11.91 -7.89
CA ARG A 78 4.37 12.58 -9.17
C ARG A 78 3.15 11.94 -9.86
N VAL A 79 2.53 10.96 -9.23
CA VAL A 79 1.51 10.09 -9.82
C VAL A 79 0.27 9.92 -8.96
N GLY A 80 0.19 10.57 -7.80
CA GLY A 80 -0.95 10.51 -6.90
C GLY A 80 -1.05 9.21 -6.11
N ALA A 81 0.04 8.46 -5.97
CA ALA A 81 0.05 7.19 -5.24
C ALA A 81 0.29 7.36 -3.72
N THR A 82 0.52 8.59 -3.24
CA THR A 82 0.77 8.87 -1.82
C THR A 82 -0.30 8.30 -0.89
N PRO A 83 -1.62 8.52 -1.10
CA PRO A 83 -2.63 8.03 -0.16
C PRO A 83 -2.58 6.51 0.03
N LEU A 84 -2.46 5.76 -1.08
CA LEU A 84 -2.36 4.29 -1.05
C LEU A 84 -1.12 3.80 -0.31
N LEU A 85 0.02 4.47 -0.53
CA LEU A 85 1.27 4.14 0.16
C LEU A 85 1.23 4.49 1.65
N LEU A 86 0.54 5.57 2.02
CA LEU A 86 0.36 5.93 3.42
C LEU A 86 -0.51 4.91 4.15
N GLU A 87 -1.59 4.45 3.53
CA GLU A 87 -2.40 3.35 4.06
C GLU A 87 -1.57 2.09 4.26
N ALA A 88 -0.73 1.71 3.29
CA ALA A 88 0.17 0.56 3.43
C ALA A 88 1.09 0.69 4.66
N ILE A 89 1.63 1.89 4.89
CA ILE A 89 2.50 2.14 6.04
C ILE A 89 1.72 2.07 7.36
N ASP A 90 0.52 2.62 7.42
CA ASP A 90 -0.32 2.54 8.62
C ASP A 90 -0.71 1.10 8.96
N GLU A 91 -1.02 0.30 7.95
CA GLU A 91 -1.31 -1.13 8.08
C GLU A 91 -0.07 -1.89 8.59
N ALA A 92 1.12 -1.60 8.07
CA ALA A 92 2.36 -2.20 8.53
C ALA A 92 2.70 -1.82 9.98
N ILE A 93 2.53 -0.54 10.36
CA ILE A 93 2.74 -0.06 11.73
C ILE A 93 1.79 -0.76 12.70
N THR A 94 0.51 -0.84 12.36
CA THR A 94 -0.52 -1.52 13.16
C THR A 94 -0.19 -2.99 13.34
N SER A 95 0.10 -3.69 12.23
CA SER A 95 0.50 -5.10 12.24
C SER A 95 1.71 -5.37 13.13
N LEU A 96 2.71 -4.48 13.11
CA LEU A 96 3.91 -4.61 13.92
C LEU A 96 3.66 -4.33 15.40
N ALA A 97 2.82 -3.34 15.71
CA ALA A 97 2.43 -3.05 17.09
C ALA A 97 1.69 -4.25 17.71
N GLU A 98 0.76 -4.84 16.96
CA GLU A 98 0.02 -6.05 17.38
C GLU A 98 0.93 -7.26 17.51
N ALA A 99 1.80 -7.51 16.54
CA ALA A 99 2.76 -8.62 16.59
C ALA A 99 3.75 -8.47 17.76
N GLY A 100 4.17 -7.24 18.06
CA GLY A 100 5.00 -6.94 19.22
C GLY A 100 4.27 -7.22 20.54
N ALA A 101 3.02 -6.79 20.66
CA ALA A 101 2.19 -7.03 21.85
C ALA A 101 1.88 -8.52 22.07
N ALA A 102 1.72 -9.31 21.00
CA ALA A 102 1.43 -10.74 21.07
C ALA A 102 2.65 -11.61 21.43
N ARG A 103 3.89 -11.10 21.25
CA ARG A 103 5.11 -11.85 21.56
C ARG A 103 5.36 -11.85 23.07
N ARG A 104 5.55 -13.06 23.63
CA ARG A 104 5.88 -13.26 25.06
C ARG A 104 7.12 -12.48 25.52
N THR A 105 8.07 -12.20 24.62
CA THR A 105 9.28 -11.43 24.94
C THR A 105 9.13 -9.94 24.68
N GLY A 106 8.07 -9.49 23.98
CA GLY A 106 7.91 -8.09 23.56
C GLY A 106 9.01 -7.58 22.62
N GLU A 107 9.88 -8.47 22.11
CA GLU A 107 11.05 -8.08 21.36
C GLU A 107 10.70 -7.73 19.91
N TRP A 108 11.07 -6.51 19.53
CA TRP A 108 11.02 -6.04 18.16
C TRP A 108 12.00 -6.82 17.27
N ASN A 109 11.63 -7.02 16.01
CA ASN A 109 12.44 -7.76 15.05
C ASN A 109 12.50 -7.03 13.70
N ALA A 110 13.73 -6.74 13.25
CA ALA A 110 14.00 -5.99 12.01
C ALA A 110 13.53 -6.71 10.74
N GLN A 111 13.68 -8.04 10.70
CA GLN A 111 13.26 -8.86 9.58
C GLN A 111 11.74 -8.82 9.44
N LEU A 112 11.01 -9.04 10.54
CA LEU A 112 9.55 -8.93 10.55
C LEU A 112 9.09 -7.53 10.15
N ALA A 113 9.73 -6.47 10.66
CA ALA A 113 9.41 -5.10 10.27
C ALA A 113 9.55 -4.87 8.76
N SER A 114 10.63 -5.40 8.17
CA SER A 114 10.87 -5.30 6.73
C SER A 114 9.83 -6.08 5.92
N GLU A 115 9.48 -7.29 6.37
CA GLU A 115 8.47 -8.14 5.74
C GLU A 115 7.07 -7.50 5.79
N CYS A 116 6.67 -6.94 6.93
CA CYS A 116 5.38 -6.25 7.08
C CYS A 116 5.25 -5.05 6.14
N VAL A 117 6.28 -4.20 6.06
CA VAL A 117 6.29 -3.04 5.15
C VAL A 117 6.18 -3.51 3.70
N ALA A 118 7.03 -4.45 3.29
CA ALA A 118 7.07 -4.91 1.91
C ALA A 118 5.77 -5.66 1.52
N PHE A 119 5.17 -6.40 2.46
CA PHE A 119 3.87 -7.02 2.25
C PHE A 119 2.77 -5.98 2.06
N ALA A 120 2.63 -5.02 2.98
CA ALA A 120 1.57 -4.02 2.91
C ALA A 120 1.67 -3.15 1.65
N ILE A 121 2.88 -2.75 1.25
CA ILE A 121 3.12 -2.00 0.02
C ILE A 121 2.73 -2.82 -1.21
N ARG A 122 3.16 -4.09 -1.30
CA ARG A 122 2.79 -4.97 -2.42
C ARG A 122 1.28 -5.18 -2.53
N SER A 123 0.60 -5.34 -1.39
CA SER A 123 -0.85 -5.53 -1.33
C SER A 123 -1.64 -4.32 -1.84
N LYS A 124 -1.10 -3.10 -1.73
CA LYS A 124 -1.77 -1.88 -2.21
C LYS A 124 -1.46 -1.54 -3.68
N ILE A 125 -0.33 -2.00 -4.21
CA ILE A 125 0.14 -1.61 -5.56
C ILE A 125 -0.11 -2.69 -6.60
N THR A 126 -0.20 -3.94 -6.17
CA THR A 126 -0.59 -5.03 -7.06
C THR A 126 -2.10 -4.97 -7.22
N PRO A 127 -2.65 -4.74 -8.43
CA PRO A 127 -4.09 -4.81 -8.63
C PRO A 127 -4.57 -6.22 -8.28
N SER A 128 -5.49 -6.32 -7.31
CA SER A 128 -6.17 -7.57 -7.02
C SER A 128 -6.97 -7.98 -8.26
N PRO A 129 -6.74 -9.16 -8.85
CA PRO A 129 -7.45 -9.60 -10.05
C PRO A 129 -8.96 -9.85 -9.83
N SER A 130 -9.49 -9.60 -8.62
CA SER A 130 -10.88 -9.89 -8.26
C SER A 130 -11.88 -8.77 -8.57
N GLU A 131 -11.46 -7.58 -9.01
CA GLU A 131 -12.37 -6.45 -9.25
C GLU A 131 -12.66 -6.18 -10.74
N GLN A 132 -12.01 -6.93 -11.65
CA GLN A 132 -12.27 -6.90 -13.09
C GLN A 132 -12.90 -8.23 -13.55
N ALA A 133 -14.03 -8.61 -12.97
CA ALA A 133 -14.83 -9.72 -13.48
C ALA A 133 -16.32 -9.55 -13.16
N ALA A 134 -16.95 -8.58 -13.82
CA ALA A 134 -18.34 -8.72 -14.24
C ALA A 134 -18.52 -7.98 -15.57
N PRO A 135 -18.47 -8.66 -16.73
CA PRO A 135 -19.08 -8.11 -17.93
C PRO A 135 -20.57 -7.95 -17.64
N THR A 136 -21.04 -6.72 -17.69
CA THR A 136 -22.46 -6.38 -17.69
C THR A 136 -23.11 -7.13 -18.85
N PRO A 137 -24.10 -8.03 -18.64
CA PRO A 137 -24.85 -8.57 -19.77
C PRO A 137 -25.59 -7.41 -20.45
N PRO A 138 -25.59 -7.32 -21.79
CA PRO A 138 -26.30 -6.26 -22.49
C PRO A 138 -27.81 -6.37 -22.26
N LEU A 139 -28.42 -5.22 -21.99
CA LEU A 139 -29.85 -4.99 -21.95
C LEU A 139 -30.45 -5.20 -23.35
N GLU A 140 -31.08 -6.34 -23.61
CA GLU A 140 -32.04 -6.45 -24.72
C GLU A 140 -33.43 -5.99 -24.28
N ASN A 141 -33.70 -4.72 -24.57
CA ASN A 141 -35.03 -4.16 -24.72
C ASN A 141 -35.72 -4.81 -25.94
N THR A 142 -36.72 -5.65 -25.71
CA THR A 142 -37.80 -5.87 -26.69
C THR A 142 -39.13 -5.53 -26.04
N ALA A 143 -39.41 -4.23 -26.00
CA ALA A 143 -40.76 -3.73 -25.76
C ALA A 143 -41.67 -4.14 -26.92
N ALA A 144 -42.74 -4.85 -26.58
CA ALA A 144 -44.08 -4.81 -27.14
C ALA A 144 -44.29 -4.09 -28.50
N ALA A 145 -44.64 -4.86 -29.54
CA ALA A 145 -45.58 -4.40 -30.57
C ALA A 145 -46.25 -5.59 -31.29
N MET A 146 -47.58 -5.51 -31.44
CA MET A 146 -48.51 -6.39 -32.17
C MET A 146 -48.96 -7.64 -31.39
N SER A 147 -50.07 -7.66 -30.64
CA SER A 147 -51.41 -7.12 -30.88
C SER A 147 -52.08 -7.62 -32.19
N ARG A 148 -53.04 -8.54 -32.00
CA ARG A 148 -54.22 -8.88 -32.83
C ARG A 148 -54.00 -9.89 -34.00
N ARG A 149 -54.63 -11.07 -33.90
CA ARG A 149 -55.97 -11.36 -34.48
C ARG A 149 -56.36 -12.86 -34.38
N LYS A 150 -57.52 -13.06 -33.72
CA LYS A 150 -58.67 -13.89 -34.12
C LYS A 150 -58.58 -15.43 -34.13
N SER A 151 -59.28 -15.98 -33.15
CA SER A 151 -60.21 -17.12 -33.19
C SER A 151 -60.75 -17.55 -34.57
N ARG A 152 -60.72 -18.86 -34.86
CA ARG A 152 -61.83 -19.66 -35.43
C ARG A 152 -61.56 -21.18 -35.38
N PRO A 153 -62.60 -22.03 -35.45
CA PRO A 153 -62.64 -23.41 -34.94
C PRO A 153 -62.38 -24.49 -36.00
N GLN A 154 -62.10 -25.72 -35.57
CA GLN A 154 -62.38 -26.95 -36.32
C GLN A 154 -63.18 -27.90 -35.42
N VAL A 155 -64.48 -28.08 -35.67
CA VAL A 155 -65.13 -29.06 -36.58
C VAL A 155 -65.03 -30.49 -36.03
N ARG A 156 -66.18 -30.98 -35.57
CA ARG A 156 -66.48 -32.37 -35.19
C ARG A 156 -66.39 -33.30 -36.41
N ARG A 157 -65.99 -34.54 -36.15
CA ARG A 157 -66.54 -35.73 -36.82
C ARG A 157 -67.08 -36.66 -35.76
#